data_AF-A0AAD2G096-F1
#
_entry.id   AF-A0AAD2G096-F1
#
_cell.length_a   1.000
_cell.length_b   1.000
_cell.length_c   1.000
_cell.angle_alpha   90.00
_cell.angle_beta   90.00
_cell.angle_gamma   90.00
#
_symmetry.space_group_name_H-M   'P 1'
#
loop_
_entity.id
_entity.type
_entity.pdbx_description
1 polymer ?
#
loop_
_entity_poly.entity_id
_entity_poly.type
_entity_poly.pdbx_seq_one_letter_code
_entity_poly.pdbx_strand_id
1 'polypeptide(L)'
;MNVRVVDHEGPWHQGAMKAYRAFPVDDEVYELINIPENISHQCPGGYDGSMMPCFEDRPLWWRVLTWLKEILLKMARSYHGRPFLLCLAPLLVGICIGYVMGCQTTTDLKSKGTTRRKKVATDWISWTTVHALGMVSHLFMFTTGESYTPSVQSAVKKEQPKKATSSEVHPSIVSETREHLVRAGLKSDNGTHSESGVDRCKVPQHVAVIMDGNRRYGREKYGSVSKGHWDGSSKLVEFAKWCIAEHVSVLTVYAFSTENWSRDPSEVASLMAIFAKYCDELRVEALERNIRIIVLSTDSTRIPKHVKQGIKRMVDETRHCTGLTMNICLSYGSRGEIVEATKSIARDIEKRTIDVDSIDEELFQSRLLTCHSGDPDVLIRTSGEVRISNFLLWQLAYTEMFFLDKPWPAVEKEDLMRVIRSYAQGRIRRFGK
;
A
#
# COMPACT_ATOMS: atom_id res chain seq x y z
N MET A 1 -36.11 24.48 -34.91
CA MET A 1 -34.86 25.12 -35.35
C MET A 1 -33.81 24.82 -34.28
N ASN A 2 -33.07 23.72 -34.44
CA ASN A 2 -31.80 23.58 -35.19
C ASN A 2 -30.58 23.83 -34.29
N VAL A 3 -29.99 22.68 -33.92
CA VAL A 3 -28.60 22.34 -33.56
C VAL A 3 -27.53 23.34 -34.00
N ARG A 4 -26.53 23.57 -33.13
CA ARG A 4 -25.10 23.56 -33.50
C ARG A 4 -24.24 22.96 -32.40
N VAL A 5 -23.88 21.70 -32.61
CA VAL A 5 -22.66 21.07 -32.11
C VAL A 5 -21.50 21.66 -32.90
N VAL A 6 -20.38 21.98 -32.24
CA VAL A 6 -19.13 22.33 -32.92
C VAL A 6 -18.19 21.15 -32.73
N ASP A 7 -18.01 20.41 -33.82
CA ASP A 7 -16.96 19.41 -33.99
C ASP A 7 -15.59 20.10 -34.10
N HIS A 8 -14.62 19.59 -33.36
CA HIS A 8 -13.21 19.74 -33.71
C HIS A 8 -12.60 18.35 -33.79
N GLU A 9 -12.52 17.83 -35.01
CA GLU A 9 -11.68 16.69 -35.37
C GLU A 9 -10.23 17.14 -35.63
N GLY A 10 -9.27 16.35 -35.11
CA GLY A 10 -7.84 16.42 -35.40
C GLY A 10 -7.00 15.61 -34.38
N PRO A 11 -5.84 15.03 -34.76
CA PRO A 11 -5.78 13.62 -35.15
C PRO A 11 -4.82 12.79 -34.28
N TRP A 12 -5.30 11.78 -33.53
CA TRP A 12 -4.45 10.78 -32.86
C TRP A 12 -5.00 9.34 -32.81
N HIS A 13 -5.97 8.97 -33.68
CA HIS A 13 -6.52 7.61 -33.74
C HIS A 13 -6.11 6.81 -34.99
N GLN A 14 -4.81 6.53 -35.17
CA GLN A 14 -4.36 5.47 -36.09
C GLN A 14 -3.27 4.53 -35.55
N GLY A 15 -3.04 4.49 -34.23
CA GLY A 15 -1.98 3.65 -33.62
C GLY A 15 -2.37 2.29 -33.04
N ALA A 16 -3.64 2.01 -32.76
CA ALA A 16 -4.02 0.88 -31.88
C ALA A 16 -5.04 -0.13 -32.45
N MET A 17 -5.39 -0.04 -33.73
CA MET A 17 -6.33 -0.95 -34.41
C MET A 17 -5.64 -1.88 -35.41
N LYS A 18 -4.63 -2.64 -34.96
CA LYS A 18 -3.97 -3.64 -35.82
C LYS A 18 -3.33 -4.87 -35.13
N ALA A 19 -3.78 -5.25 -33.94
CA ALA A 19 -3.25 -6.45 -33.26
C ALA A 19 -4.30 -7.36 -32.59
N TYR A 20 -5.56 -7.33 -33.03
CA TYR A 20 -6.53 -8.35 -32.63
C TYR A 20 -7.35 -8.83 -33.83
N ARG A 21 -6.81 -9.81 -34.55
CA ARG A 21 -7.60 -10.76 -35.34
C ARG A 21 -7.07 -12.17 -35.12
N ALA A 22 -8.01 -13.03 -34.72
CA ALA A 22 -8.04 -14.49 -34.85
C ALA A 22 -7.14 -15.34 -33.94
N PHE A 23 -7.73 -15.84 -32.86
CA PHE A 23 -7.62 -17.27 -32.52
C PHE A 23 -9.05 -17.80 -32.27
N PRO A 24 -9.44 -18.95 -32.87
CA PRO A 24 -10.74 -19.56 -32.63
C PRO A 24 -10.83 -20.11 -31.21
N VAL A 25 -12.02 -19.99 -30.64
CA VAL A 25 -12.45 -20.56 -29.37
C VAL A 25 -12.84 -22.01 -29.64
N ASP A 26 -12.17 -22.97 -28.99
CA ASP A 26 -12.69 -24.33 -28.84
C ASP A 26 -13.57 -24.35 -27.57
N ASP A 27 -14.85 -24.64 -27.79
CA ASP A 27 -15.88 -24.87 -26.77
C ASP A 27 -15.65 -26.24 -26.12
N GLU A 28 -15.06 -26.27 -24.92
CA GLU A 28 -15.23 -27.34 -23.94
C GLU A 28 -14.49 -26.92 -22.65
N VAL A 29 -15.22 -26.42 -21.64
CA VAL A 29 -15.07 -26.61 -20.18
C VAL A 29 -16.06 -25.63 -19.51
N TYR A 30 -17.34 -25.93 -19.59
CA TYR A 30 -18.35 -25.44 -18.65
C TYR A 30 -19.05 -26.67 -18.09
N GLU A 31 -18.51 -27.23 -17.00
CA GLU A 31 -19.30 -27.94 -15.98
C GLU A 31 -18.39 -28.40 -14.83
N LEU A 32 -18.95 -28.37 -13.62
CA LEU A 32 -18.49 -29.03 -12.38
C LEU A 32 -17.40 -28.34 -11.54
N ILE A 33 -17.80 -27.38 -10.69
CA ILE A 33 -17.62 -27.53 -9.22
C ILE A 33 -18.82 -26.91 -8.50
N ASN A 34 -19.90 -27.68 -8.38
CA ASN A 34 -20.84 -27.57 -7.26
C ASN A 34 -20.51 -28.73 -6.31
N ILE A 35 -20.29 -28.43 -5.03
CA ILE A 35 -20.05 -29.41 -3.96
C ILE A 35 -21.39 -29.66 -3.26
N PRO A 36 -21.94 -30.89 -3.29
CA PRO A 36 -22.99 -31.28 -2.35
C PRO A 36 -22.36 -31.94 -1.11
N GLU A 37 -22.80 -31.48 0.05
CA GLU A 37 -22.59 -32.10 1.35
C GLU A 37 -23.28 -33.47 1.43
N ASN A 38 -22.61 -34.43 2.10
CA ASN A 38 -23.10 -35.75 2.52
C ASN A 38 -23.52 -36.73 1.41
N ILE A 39 -22.85 -37.90 1.37
CA ILE A 39 -23.49 -39.22 1.45
C ILE A 39 -22.41 -40.24 1.84
N SER A 40 -22.71 -40.94 2.93
CA SER A 40 -22.03 -42.10 3.45
C SER A 40 -22.43 -43.37 2.70
N HIS A 41 -21.50 -44.33 2.64
CA HIS A 41 -21.69 -45.77 2.44
C HIS A 41 -22.66 -46.26 1.36
N GLN A 42 -22.12 -46.85 0.27
CA GLN A 42 -22.32 -48.26 -0.09
C GLN A 42 -21.57 -48.60 -1.39
N CYS A 43 -20.73 -49.63 -1.35
CA CYS A 43 -20.21 -50.33 -2.53
C CYS A 43 -21.10 -51.55 -2.81
N PRO A 44 -21.56 -51.77 -4.06
CA PRO A 44 -21.89 -53.09 -4.57
C PRO A 44 -20.68 -53.66 -5.32
N GLY A 45 -20.22 -54.83 -4.88
CA GLY A 45 -18.98 -55.45 -5.33
C GLY A 45 -19.05 -56.20 -6.65
N GLY A 46 -17.86 -56.71 -7.02
CA GLY A 46 -17.70 -57.89 -7.87
C GLY A 46 -16.71 -57.72 -9.02
N TYR A 47 -15.40 -57.72 -8.75
CA TYR A 47 -14.39 -58.23 -9.68
C TYR A 47 -13.18 -58.79 -8.93
N ASP A 48 -12.66 -59.90 -9.45
CA ASP A 48 -11.70 -60.79 -8.80
C ASP A 48 -10.25 -60.27 -8.81
N GLY A 49 -9.55 -60.47 -7.69
CA GLY A 49 -8.69 -61.65 -7.60
C GLY A 49 -7.41 -61.74 -8.42
N SER A 50 -6.87 -60.66 -9.00
CA SER A 50 -5.46 -60.64 -9.43
C SER A 50 -4.71 -59.42 -8.87
N MET A 51 -3.61 -59.71 -8.17
CA MET A 51 -2.85 -58.77 -7.33
C MET A 51 -2.43 -57.47 -8.06
N MET A 52 -3.05 -56.36 -7.68
CA MET A 52 -2.37 -55.06 -7.52
C MET A 52 -2.52 -54.65 -6.05
N PRO A 53 -1.45 -54.28 -5.32
CA PRO A 53 -1.63 -53.70 -3.99
C PRO A 53 -2.41 -52.39 -4.14
N CYS A 54 -3.58 -52.33 -3.48
CA CYS A 54 -4.41 -51.15 -3.38
C CYS A 54 -3.55 -49.91 -3.07
N PHE A 55 -3.80 -48.81 -3.77
CA PHE A 55 -3.13 -47.52 -3.61
C PHE A 55 -3.31 -46.90 -2.20
N GLU A 56 -4.07 -47.56 -1.32
CA GLU A 56 -4.45 -47.11 0.02
C GLU A 56 -3.60 -47.71 1.17
N ASP A 57 -2.84 -48.78 0.95
CA ASP A 57 -2.02 -49.41 2.01
C ASP A 57 -0.58 -48.88 2.11
N ARG A 58 -0.26 -47.83 1.35
CA ARG A 58 1.06 -47.21 1.38
C ARG A 58 1.10 -46.14 2.48
N PRO A 59 2.14 -46.12 3.34
CA PRO A 59 2.32 -45.07 4.34
C PRO A 59 2.21 -43.68 3.72
N LEU A 60 1.63 -42.71 4.44
CA LEU A 60 1.41 -41.34 3.94
C LEU A 60 2.67 -40.71 3.34
N TRP A 61 3.85 -40.98 3.92
CA TRP A 61 5.13 -40.50 3.40
C TRP A 61 5.44 -41.01 1.99
N TRP A 62 5.08 -42.26 1.69
CA TRP A 62 5.31 -42.87 0.37
C TRP A 62 4.38 -42.26 -0.68
N ARG A 63 3.13 -41.98 -0.31
CA ARG A 63 2.15 -41.30 -1.18
C ARG A 63 2.58 -39.86 -1.48
N VAL A 64 3.06 -39.13 -0.47
CA VAL A 64 3.58 -37.76 -0.62
C VAL A 64 4.82 -37.72 -1.51
N LEU A 65 5.78 -38.64 -1.33
CA LEU A 65 6.97 -38.72 -2.18
C LEU A 65 6.62 -39.07 -3.64
N THR A 66 5.65 -39.97 -3.84
CA THR A 66 5.20 -40.34 -5.19
C THR A 66 4.50 -39.18 -5.88
N TRP A 67 3.68 -38.43 -5.15
CA TRP A 67 3.03 -37.21 -5.66
C TRP A 67 4.05 -36.09 -5.99
N LEU A 68 5.04 -35.87 -5.12
CA LEU A 68 6.15 -34.93 -5.37
C LEU A 68 6.98 -35.32 -6.60
N LYS A 69 7.27 -36.62 -6.76
CA LYS A 69 7.98 -37.14 -7.94
C LYS A 69 7.21 -36.83 -9.23
N GLU A 70 5.89 -37.02 -9.25
CA GLU A 70 5.06 -36.72 -10.42
C GLU A 70 5.01 -35.23 -10.76
N ILE A 71 4.96 -34.36 -9.75
CA ILE A 71 5.03 -32.89 -9.95
C ILE A 71 6.39 -32.49 -10.54
N LEU A 72 7.48 -33.03 -9.99
CA LEU A 72 8.83 -32.74 -10.48
C LEU A 72 9.04 -33.24 -11.91
N LEU A 73 8.51 -34.40 -12.26
CA LEU A 73 8.55 -34.93 -13.63
C LEU A 73 7.71 -34.09 -14.60
N LYS A 74 6.54 -33.59 -14.19
CA LYS A 74 5.73 -32.67 -14.99
C LYS A 74 6.43 -31.33 -15.19
N MET A 75 7.03 -30.77 -14.14
CA MET A 75 7.84 -29.55 -14.23
C MET A 75 9.08 -29.74 -15.13
N ALA A 76 9.77 -30.88 -15.03
CA ALA A 76 10.92 -31.18 -15.87
C ALA A 76 10.56 -31.30 -17.37
N ARG A 77 9.36 -31.81 -17.68
CA ARG A 77 8.86 -31.90 -19.07
C ARG A 77 8.38 -30.56 -19.63
N SER A 78 7.78 -29.70 -18.81
CA SER A 78 7.26 -28.40 -19.25
C SER A 78 8.32 -27.31 -19.42
N TYR A 79 9.53 -27.46 -18.89
CA TYR A 79 10.54 -26.39 -18.88
C TYR A 79 11.83 -26.80 -19.59
N HIS A 80 11.82 -26.72 -20.92
CA HIS A 80 13.04 -26.75 -21.72
C HIS A 80 13.82 -25.42 -21.56
N GLY A 81 14.93 -25.45 -20.82
CA GLY A 81 16.04 -24.52 -21.06
C GLY A 81 16.37 -23.46 -19.99
N ARG A 82 16.04 -23.63 -18.70
CA ARG A 82 16.54 -22.70 -17.64
C ARG A 82 17.11 -23.44 -16.42
N PRO A 83 18.41 -23.31 -16.10
CA PRO A 83 19.08 -24.09 -15.04
C PRO A 83 18.65 -23.72 -13.61
N PHE A 84 17.96 -22.59 -13.40
CA PHE A 84 17.59 -22.10 -12.08
C PHE A 84 16.57 -23.00 -11.34
N LEU A 85 15.72 -23.72 -12.07
CA LEU A 85 14.69 -24.59 -11.49
C LEU A 85 15.22 -25.98 -11.07
N LEU A 86 16.31 -26.46 -11.70
CA LEU A 86 17.01 -27.68 -11.26
C LEU A 86 17.63 -27.51 -9.87
N CYS A 87 17.93 -26.29 -9.44
CA CYS A 87 18.46 -25.98 -8.11
C CYS A 87 17.38 -25.95 -7.01
N LEU A 88 16.11 -25.70 -7.36
CA LEU A 88 15.02 -25.61 -6.37
C LEU A 88 14.46 -26.98 -5.97
N ALA A 89 14.51 -27.97 -6.89
CA ALA A 89 13.97 -29.30 -6.65
C ALA A 89 14.62 -30.02 -5.45
N PRO A 90 15.95 -30.03 -5.26
CA PRO A 90 16.59 -30.64 -4.08
C PRO A 90 16.22 -29.91 -2.78
N LEU A 91 16.04 -28.58 -2.82
CA LEU A 91 15.68 -27.78 -1.66
C LEU A 91 14.26 -28.11 -1.17
N LEU A 92 13.31 -28.20 -2.09
CA LEU A 92 11.93 -28.57 -1.80
C LEU A 92 11.81 -30.02 -1.30
N VAL A 93 12.56 -30.94 -1.90
CA VAL A 93 12.65 -32.33 -1.42
C VAL A 93 13.23 -32.39 0.00
N GLY A 94 14.28 -31.61 0.29
CA GLY A 94 14.88 -31.51 1.62
C GLY A 94 13.90 -30.98 2.68
N ILE A 95 13.12 -29.94 2.35
CA ILE A 95 12.09 -29.37 3.21
C ILE A 95 10.98 -30.40 3.47
N CYS A 96 10.52 -31.11 2.44
CA CYS A 96 9.48 -32.13 2.57
C CYS A 96 9.95 -33.33 3.40
N ILE A 97 11.19 -33.82 3.19
CA ILE A 97 11.76 -34.91 4.01
C ILE A 97 11.92 -34.46 5.46
N GLY A 98 12.42 -33.24 5.69
CA GLY A 98 12.54 -32.67 7.04
C GLY A 98 11.20 -32.54 7.76
N TYR A 99 10.15 -32.13 7.04
CA TYR A 99 8.81 -32.02 7.58
C TYR A 99 8.21 -33.40 7.92
N VAL A 100 8.36 -34.39 7.04
CA VAL A 100 7.85 -35.76 7.24
C VAL A 100 8.58 -36.45 8.41
N MET A 101 9.91 -36.34 8.49
CA MET A 101 10.68 -36.90 9.61
C MET A 101 10.44 -36.15 10.93
N GLY A 102 10.19 -34.85 10.89
CA GLY A 102 9.76 -34.05 12.03
C GLY A 102 8.38 -34.48 12.56
N CYS A 103 7.46 -34.83 11.67
CA CYS A 103 6.13 -35.34 12.04
C CYS A 103 6.17 -36.78 12.60
N GLN A 104 7.05 -37.65 12.09
CA GLN A 104 7.24 -39.00 12.65
C GLN A 104 7.92 -38.98 14.02
N THR A 105 8.94 -38.15 14.20
CA THR A 105 9.58 -38.01 15.52
C THR A 105 8.65 -37.42 16.56
N THR A 106 7.76 -36.48 16.20
CA THR A 106 6.77 -35.92 17.15
C THR A 106 5.63 -36.89 17.50
N THR A 107 5.31 -37.85 16.63
CA THR A 107 4.35 -38.93 16.95
C THR A 107 4.98 -40.02 17.85
N ASP A 108 6.25 -40.37 17.63
CA ASP A 108 6.98 -41.29 18.53
C ASP A 108 7.33 -40.67 19.90
N LEU A 109 7.59 -39.35 19.94
CA LEU A 109 7.93 -38.60 21.16
C LEU A 109 6.78 -38.46 22.16
N LYS A 110 5.52 -38.67 21.75
CA LYS A 110 4.38 -38.74 22.67
C LYS A 110 4.32 -40.04 23.47
N SER A 111 5.08 -41.08 23.09
CA SER A 111 4.98 -42.40 23.73
C SER A 111 6.00 -42.68 24.85
N LYS A 112 7.13 -41.97 24.94
CA LYS A 112 8.16 -42.23 25.98
C LYS A 112 8.85 -40.94 26.43
N GLY A 113 8.43 -40.42 27.58
CA GLY A 113 9.00 -39.21 28.17
C GLY A 113 10.47 -39.37 28.57
N THR A 114 11.37 -38.66 27.91
CA THR A 114 12.72 -38.34 28.42
C THR A 114 13.31 -37.11 27.71
N THR A 115 13.71 -36.10 28.49
CA THR A 115 14.17 -34.77 28.06
C THR A 115 15.49 -34.79 27.28
N ARG A 116 16.26 -35.89 27.31
CA ARG A 116 17.56 -36.04 26.65
C ARG A 116 17.46 -36.24 25.13
N ARG A 117 16.29 -36.57 24.58
CA ARG A 117 16.08 -36.83 23.14
C ARG A 117 15.59 -35.64 22.32
N LYS A 118 15.00 -34.61 22.95
CA LYS A 118 14.59 -33.36 22.26
C LYS A 118 15.77 -32.58 21.71
N LYS A 119 16.93 -32.65 22.39
CA LYS A 119 18.17 -31.96 21.97
C LYS A 119 18.73 -32.52 20.66
N VAL A 120 18.69 -33.85 20.48
CA VAL A 120 19.18 -34.52 19.26
C VAL A 120 18.34 -34.14 18.03
N ALA A 121 17.02 -34.00 18.17
CA ALA A 121 16.15 -33.59 17.06
C ALA A 121 16.37 -32.13 16.64
N THR A 122 16.57 -31.21 17.59
CA THR A 122 16.88 -29.80 17.29
C THR A 122 18.28 -29.62 16.71
N ASP A 123 19.26 -30.42 17.16
CA ASP A 123 20.63 -30.38 16.64
C ASP A 123 20.69 -30.91 15.20
N TRP A 124 19.90 -31.93 14.86
CA TRP A 124 19.80 -32.47 13.50
C TRP A 124 19.12 -31.51 12.52
N ILE A 125 18.01 -30.87 12.90
CA ILE A 125 17.33 -29.87 12.06
C ILE A 125 18.25 -28.67 11.80
N SER A 126 19.03 -28.26 12.81
CA SER A 126 20.01 -27.18 12.66
C SER A 126 21.15 -27.59 11.73
N TRP A 127 21.67 -28.82 11.86
CA TRP A 127 22.75 -29.34 11.01
C TRP A 127 22.34 -29.45 9.53
N THR A 128 21.13 -29.97 9.24
CA THR A 128 20.63 -30.07 7.86
C THR A 128 20.33 -28.71 7.24
N THR A 129 19.84 -27.75 8.03
CA THR A 129 19.54 -26.40 7.53
C THR A 129 20.82 -25.61 7.21
N VAL A 130 21.84 -25.75 8.06
CA VAL A 130 23.15 -25.10 7.83
C VAL A 130 23.86 -25.69 6.62
N HIS A 131 23.82 -27.01 6.40
CA HIS A 131 24.42 -27.60 5.21
C HIS A 131 23.63 -27.32 3.93
N ALA A 132 22.30 -27.25 3.98
CA ALA A 132 21.48 -26.82 2.84
C ALA A 132 21.80 -25.37 2.44
N LEU A 133 21.97 -24.46 3.42
CA LEU A 133 22.39 -23.07 3.17
C LEU A 133 23.84 -22.99 2.63
N GLY A 134 24.74 -23.84 3.12
CA GLY A 134 26.12 -23.93 2.63
C GLY A 134 26.22 -24.40 1.17
N MET A 135 25.39 -25.35 0.76
CA MET A 135 25.33 -25.81 -0.64
C MET A 135 24.76 -24.73 -1.57
N VAL A 136 23.80 -23.94 -1.11
CA VAL A 136 23.25 -22.80 -1.87
C VAL A 136 24.29 -21.69 -2.03
N SER A 137 25.10 -21.41 -1.00
CA SER A 137 26.18 -20.41 -1.06
C SER A 137 27.29 -20.81 -2.04
N HIS A 138 27.69 -22.08 -2.05
CA HIS A 138 28.71 -22.59 -2.98
C HIS A 138 28.22 -22.63 -4.44
N LEU A 139 26.94 -22.87 -4.70
CA LEU A 139 26.37 -22.79 -6.05
C LEU A 139 26.19 -21.34 -6.54
N PHE A 140 25.95 -20.39 -5.63
CA PHE A 140 25.84 -18.96 -5.98
C PHE A 140 27.20 -18.41 -6.45
N MET A 141 28.29 -18.78 -5.76
CA MET A 141 29.65 -18.40 -6.14
C MET A 141 30.12 -18.99 -7.50
N PHE A 142 29.52 -20.10 -7.96
CA PHE A 142 29.84 -20.71 -9.26
C PHE A 142 29.05 -20.11 -10.44
N THR A 143 28.01 -19.32 -10.19
CA THR A 143 27.09 -18.79 -11.22
C THR A 143 27.18 -17.28 -11.42
N THR A 144 27.84 -16.55 -10.50
CA THR A 144 28.18 -15.13 -10.68
C THR A 144 29.70 -14.97 -10.70
N GLY A 145 30.30 -15.24 -11.85
CA GLY A 145 31.70 -14.91 -12.10
C GLY A 145 31.87 -13.40 -12.30
N GLU A 146 31.90 -12.62 -11.22
CA GLU A 146 32.42 -11.25 -11.26
C GLU A 146 33.29 -10.97 -10.04
N SER A 147 34.56 -10.73 -10.34
CA SER A 147 35.66 -10.35 -9.46
C SER A 147 35.49 -8.94 -8.90
N TYR A 148 35.64 -8.81 -7.59
CA TYR A 148 35.59 -7.56 -6.82
C TYR A 148 36.96 -6.85 -6.82
N THR A 149 37.04 -5.60 -7.25
CA THR A 149 38.16 -4.68 -6.96
C THR A 149 37.64 -3.29 -6.59
N PRO A 150 38.06 -2.69 -5.46
CA PRO A 150 37.64 -1.33 -5.09
C PRO A 150 38.68 -0.28 -5.52
N SER A 151 38.25 0.85 -6.09
CA SER A 151 39.09 2.04 -6.28
C SER A 151 38.51 3.26 -5.58
N VAL A 152 39.32 3.80 -4.67
CA VAL A 152 39.18 5.05 -3.91
C VAL A 152 39.71 6.22 -4.73
N GLN A 153 39.07 7.40 -4.66
CA GLN A 153 39.64 8.77 -4.70
C GLN A 153 38.47 9.78 -4.67
N SER A 154 38.18 10.47 -3.55
CA SER A 154 38.76 11.72 -3.04
C SER A 154 38.71 12.92 -4.00
N ALA A 155 37.82 13.89 -3.74
CA ALA A 155 38.09 15.31 -3.97
C ALA A 155 37.15 16.18 -3.14
N VAL A 156 37.73 16.81 -2.12
CA VAL A 156 37.17 17.86 -1.26
C VAL A 156 37.27 19.19 -2.01
N LYS A 157 36.23 20.03 -1.96
CA LYS A 157 36.42 21.48 -2.04
C LYS A 157 35.42 22.21 -1.13
N LYS A 158 36.01 22.92 -0.15
CA LYS A 158 35.37 23.85 0.80
C LYS A 158 35.21 25.21 0.14
N GLU A 159 34.12 25.90 0.47
CA GLU A 159 34.11 27.37 0.59
C GLU A 159 33.16 27.78 1.74
N GLN A 160 33.60 28.71 2.59
CA GLN A 160 32.82 29.39 3.64
C GLN A 160 32.83 30.93 3.39
N PRO A 161 32.29 31.81 4.26
CA PRO A 161 31.10 32.60 3.98
C PRO A 161 31.40 34.11 3.92
N LYS A 162 30.41 34.95 3.56
CA LYS A 162 30.50 36.40 3.75
C LYS A 162 29.37 36.94 4.63
N LYS A 163 29.80 37.88 5.48
CA LYS A 163 29.17 38.49 6.66
C LYS A 163 27.95 39.37 6.36
N ALA A 164 27.12 39.48 7.41
CA ALA A 164 26.07 40.47 7.61
C ALA A 164 26.59 41.90 7.86
N THR A 165 25.75 42.88 7.57
CA THR A 165 25.81 44.25 8.11
C THR A 165 24.42 44.69 8.57
N SER A 166 24.40 45.31 9.75
CA SER A 166 23.28 45.84 10.51
C SER A 166 22.93 47.29 10.14
N SER A 167 21.65 47.67 10.22
CA SER A 167 21.23 49.02 10.67
C SER A 167 19.72 49.08 10.97
N GLU A 168 19.43 49.33 12.25
CA GLU A 168 18.44 50.25 12.87
C GLU A 168 16.97 50.36 12.38
N VAL A 169 16.08 50.37 13.39
CA VAL A 169 14.61 50.45 13.33
C VAL A 169 14.15 51.74 14.03
N HIS A 170 13.22 52.48 13.41
CA HIS A 170 12.27 53.40 14.08
C HIS A 170 11.00 53.55 13.18
N PRO A 171 9.83 53.96 13.71
CA PRO A 171 8.65 53.11 13.71
C PRO A 171 7.39 53.85 13.24
N SER A 172 6.95 53.69 11.99
CA SER A 172 5.61 54.16 11.58
C SER A 172 5.16 53.70 10.19
N ILE A 173 5.27 52.42 9.83
CA ILE A 173 4.48 51.83 8.72
C ILE A 173 4.24 50.35 9.08
N VAL A 174 3.09 50.03 9.71
CA VAL A 174 2.77 48.64 10.14
C VAL A 174 1.51 48.07 9.47
N SER A 175 0.79 48.82 8.62
CA SER A 175 -0.41 48.28 7.96
C SER A 175 -0.21 47.85 6.50
N GLU A 176 0.72 48.45 5.73
CA GLU A 176 0.87 48.16 4.29
C GLU A 176 1.95 47.10 3.97
N THR A 177 2.86 46.83 4.89
CA THR A 177 3.98 45.90 4.67
C THR A 177 3.56 44.43 4.79
N ARG A 178 2.44 44.12 5.47
CA ARG A 178 2.03 42.73 5.74
C ARG A 178 1.47 42.05 4.49
N GLU A 179 0.71 42.75 3.65
CA GLU A 179 0.27 42.21 2.35
C GLU A 179 1.44 42.02 1.37
N HIS A 180 2.42 42.93 1.41
CA HIS A 180 3.60 42.84 0.55
C HIS A 180 4.57 41.72 1.02
N LEU A 181 4.71 41.50 2.33
CA LEU A 181 5.54 40.43 2.89
C LEU A 181 4.91 39.03 2.74
N VAL A 182 3.57 38.92 2.77
CA VAL A 182 2.87 37.66 2.47
C VAL A 182 3.02 37.29 0.99
N ARG A 183 3.04 38.26 0.06
CA ARG A 183 3.40 38.02 -1.34
C ARG A 183 4.90 37.78 -1.56
N ALA A 184 5.78 38.36 -0.74
CA ALA A 184 7.23 38.21 -0.90
C ALA A 184 7.77 36.87 -0.36
N GLY A 185 7.11 36.25 0.63
CA GLY A 185 7.43 34.90 1.12
C GLY A 185 6.94 33.75 0.20
N LEU A 186 6.17 34.11 -0.84
CA LEU A 186 5.75 33.24 -1.94
C LEU A 186 6.23 33.81 -3.28
N LYS A 187 7.39 34.49 -3.30
CA LYS A 187 8.20 34.42 -4.51
C LYS A 187 8.60 32.95 -4.64
N SER A 188 7.81 32.23 -5.43
CA SER A 188 8.33 31.20 -6.32
C SER A 188 9.72 31.67 -6.71
N ASP A 189 10.75 31.00 -6.22
CA ASP A 189 11.99 31.01 -6.97
C ASP A 189 11.57 30.70 -8.41
N ASN A 190 12.11 31.43 -9.37
CA ASN A 190 12.01 31.07 -10.78
C ASN A 190 12.78 29.75 -11.06
N GLY A 191 12.99 28.92 -10.04
CA GLY A 191 13.56 27.59 -10.13
C GLY A 191 12.46 26.58 -10.42
N THR A 192 12.66 25.81 -11.48
CA THR A 192 11.85 24.65 -11.87
C THR A 192 11.91 23.48 -10.86
N HIS A 193 12.51 23.68 -9.70
CA HIS A 193 12.93 22.61 -8.80
C HIS A 193 12.22 22.72 -7.45
N SER A 194 11.65 21.60 -7.00
CA SER A 194 11.15 21.47 -5.63
C SER A 194 12.31 21.45 -4.62
N GLU A 195 12.03 21.55 -3.32
CA GLU A 195 13.09 21.48 -2.29
C GLU A 195 13.88 20.16 -2.34
N SER A 196 13.28 19.08 -2.82
CA SER A 196 13.97 17.80 -3.07
C SER A 196 14.92 17.82 -4.26
N GLY A 197 14.95 18.90 -5.05
CA GLY A 197 15.73 19.04 -6.28
C GLY A 197 15.12 18.31 -7.47
N VAL A 198 13.88 17.80 -7.31
CA VAL A 198 13.13 17.11 -8.35
C VAL A 198 12.45 18.16 -9.24
N ASP A 199 12.49 17.95 -10.54
CA ASP A 199 11.70 18.75 -11.48
C ASP A 199 10.22 18.57 -11.17
N ARG A 200 9.48 19.68 -11.06
CA ARG A 200 8.07 19.70 -10.70
C ARG A 200 7.21 18.74 -11.55
N CYS A 201 7.56 18.51 -12.82
CA CYS A 201 6.82 17.57 -13.68
C CYS A 201 6.95 16.09 -13.24
N LYS A 202 7.92 15.77 -12.38
CA LYS A 202 8.18 14.42 -11.84
C LYS A 202 7.78 14.27 -10.37
N VAL A 203 7.28 15.33 -9.73
CA VAL A 203 6.73 15.26 -8.37
C VAL A 203 5.39 14.53 -8.42
N PRO A 204 5.11 13.60 -7.47
CA PRO A 204 3.79 12.97 -7.38
C PRO A 204 2.71 14.03 -7.15
N GLN A 205 1.68 14.04 -7.98
CA GLN A 205 0.58 14.99 -7.86
C GLN A 205 -0.28 14.65 -6.64
N HIS A 206 -0.43 13.36 -6.34
CA HIS A 206 -1.24 12.89 -5.24
C HIS A 206 -0.47 11.93 -4.32
N VAL A 207 -0.27 12.35 -3.07
CA VAL A 207 0.32 11.54 -2.01
C VAL A 207 -0.77 11.07 -1.05
N ALA A 208 -0.87 9.76 -0.85
CA ALA A 208 -1.67 9.14 0.19
C ALA A 208 -0.78 8.69 1.36
N VAL A 209 -1.23 8.84 2.61
CA VAL A 209 -0.44 8.46 3.79
C VAL A 209 -1.26 7.74 4.86
N ILE A 210 -0.75 6.60 5.31
CA ILE A 210 -1.21 5.87 6.49
C ILE A 210 -0.32 6.26 7.67
N MET A 211 -0.88 7.05 8.58
CA MET A 211 -0.20 7.65 9.74
C MET A 211 -0.15 6.68 10.93
N ASP A 212 0.62 5.60 10.79
CA ASP A 212 0.73 4.52 11.78
C ASP A 212 1.82 4.79 12.84
N GLY A 213 1.80 4.04 13.95
CA GLY A 213 2.85 4.11 14.98
C GLY A 213 2.64 5.14 16.09
N ASN A 214 1.60 5.98 16.03
CA ASN A 214 1.27 6.99 17.07
C ASN A 214 1.18 6.39 18.49
N ARG A 215 0.48 5.26 18.64
CA ARG A 215 0.29 4.59 19.94
C ARG A 215 1.61 4.10 20.52
N ARG A 216 2.45 3.47 19.68
CA ARG A 216 3.76 2.91 20.06
C ARG A 216 4.70 4.03 20.49
N TYR A 217 4.82 5.07 19.66
CA TYR A 217 5.60 6.27 19.95
C TYR A 217 5.19 6.95 21.26
N GLY A 218 3.88 7.14 21.49
CA GLY A 218 3.39 7.78 22.71
C GLY A 218 3.70 6.98 23.99
N ARG A 219 3.58 5.65 23.94
CA ARG A 219 3.92 4.76 25.05
C ARG A 219 5.42 4.79 25.34
N GLU A 220 6.26 4.66 24.32
CA GLU A 220 7.72 4.60 24.47
C GLU A 220 8.31 5.92 24.94
N LYS A 221 7.87 7.04 24.37
CA LYS A 221 8.44 8.37 24.66
C LYS A 221 7.87 9.01 25.92
N TYR A 222 6.57 8.82 26.20
CA TYR A 222 5.86 9.55 27.26
C TYR A 222 5.10 8.66 28.26
N GLY A 223 5.05 7.35 28.05
CA GLY A 223 4.12 6.49 28.78
C GLY A 223 2.64 6.78 28.48
N SER A 224 2.33 7.55 27.42
CA SER A 224 0.96 8.04 27.13
C SER A 224 0.61 7.90 25.65
N VAL A 225 -0.37 7.04 25.36
CA VAL A 225 -0.93 6.85 24.01
C VAL A 225 -1.55 8.15 23.47
N SER A 226 -2.28 8.88 24.32
CA SER A 226 -2.94 10.13 23.94
C SER A 226 -1.92 11.18 23.49
N LYS A 227 -0.78 11.29 24.18
CA LYS A 227 0.30 12.21 23.80
C LYS A 227 0.92 11.86 22.44
N GLY A 228 1.04 10.57 22.13
CA GLY A 228 1.47 10.13 20.80
C GLY A 228 0.52 10.54 19.68
N HIS A 229 -0.79 10.48 19.90
CA HIS A 229 -1.78 10.98 18.94
C HIS A 229 -1.76 12.50 18.79
N TRP A 230 -1.55 13.25 19.87
CA TRP A 230 -1.35 14.70 19.82
C TRP A 230 -0.17 15.09 18.94
N ASP A 231 1.00 14.49 19.18
CA ASP A 231 2.18 14.75 18.36
C ASP A 231 1.97 14.31 16.90
N GLY A 232 1.22 13.22 16.67
CA GLY A 232 0.82 12.79 15.34
C GLY A 232 -0.08 13.79 14.62
N SER A 233 -1.01 14.42 15.32
CA SER A 233 -1.80 15.52 14.76
C SER A 233 -0.88 16.67 14.38
N SER A 234 -0.03 17.17 15.27
CA SER A 234 0.92 18.26 14.93
C SER A 234 1.81 17.92 13.72
N LYS A 235 2.27 16.67 13.61
CA LYS A 235 3.05 16.18 12.47
C LYS A 235 2.29 16.28 11.14
N LEU A 236 0.96 16.12 11.13
CA LEU A 236 0.16 16.27 9.91
C LEU A 236 0.20 17.69 9.36
N VAL A 237 0.16 18.72 10.23
CA VAL A 237 0.34 20.12 9.80
C VAL A 237 1.74 20.33 9.21
N GLU A 238 2.80 19.79 9.82
CA GLU A 238 4.16 19.87 9.25
C GLU A 238 4.27 19.16 7.90
N PHE A 239 3.73 17.94 7.81
CA PHE A 239 3.77 17.14 6.58
C PHE A 239 3.02 17.82 5.44
N ALA A 240 1.88 18.47 5.73
CA ALA A 240 1.16 19.27 4.74
C ALA A 240 2.00 20.46 4.23
N LYS A 241 2.76 21.13 5.11
CA LYS A 241 3.69 22.20 4.72
C LYS A 241 4.78 21.67 3.79
N TRP A 242 5.32 20.50 4.07
CA TRP A 242 6.32 19.86 3.20
C TRP A 242 5.73 19.48 1.84
N CYS A 243 4.52 18.92 1.80
CA CYS A 243 3.82 18.64 0.53
C CYS A 243 3.63 19.90 -0.31
N ILE A 244 3.23 21.02 0.30
CA ILE A 244 3.09 22.31 -0.41
C ILE A 244 4.44 22.79 -0.98
N ALA A 245 5.51 22.71 -0.18
CA ALA A 245 6.84 23.13 -0.59
C ALA A 245 7.41 22.23 -1.70
N GLU A 246 6.98 20.98 -1.77
CA GLU A 246 7.33 20.06 -2.84
C GLU A 246 6.40 20.15 -4.07
N HIS A 247 5.37 21.01 -4.03
CA HIS A 247 4.36 21.16 -5.09
C HIS A 247 3.44 19.93 -5.30
N VAL A 248 3.18 19.16 -4.24
CA VAL A 248 2.12 18.14 -4.24
C VAL A 248 0.76 18.83 -4.30
N SER A 249 -0.12 18.36 -5.17
CA SER A 249 -1.45 18.95 -5.41
C SER A 249 -2.53 18.36 -4.51
N VAL A 250 -2.42 17.08 -4.16
CA VAL A 250 -3.37 16.36 -3.32
C VAL A 250 -2.67 15.56 -2.22
N LEU A 251 -3.13 15.71 -0.98
CA LEU A 251 -2.73 14.88 0.16
C LEU A 251 -3.94 14.13 0.71
N THR A 252 -3.91 12.80 0.73
CA THR A 252 -4.96 11.98 1.36
C THR A 252 -4.44 11.26 2.59
N VAL A 253 -5.03 11.50 3.75
CA VAL A 253 -4.52 10.98 5.03
C VAL A 253 -5.50 10.01 5.67
N TYR A 254 -5.01 8.87 6.14
CA TYR A 254 -5.82 7.90 6.86
C TYR A 254 -5.89 8.23 8.35
N ALA A 255 -6.87 9.04 8.76
CA ALA A 255 -6.99 9.52 10.14
C ALA A 255 -7.66 8.51 11.07
N PHE A 256 -8.72 7.83 10.61
CA PHE A 256 -9.45 6.85 11.42
C PHE A 256 -10.25 5.87 10.55
N SER A 257 -10.01 4.56 10.72
CA SER A 257 -10.69 3.52 9.94
C SER A 257 -12.05 3.12 10.51
N THR A 258 -12.89 2.48 9.69
CA THR A 258 -14.13 1.81 10.15
C THR A 258 -13.86 0.74 11.20
N GLU A 259 -12.74 0.04 11.13
CA GLU A 259 -12.35 -1.00 12.09
C GLU A 259 -11.80 -0.41 13.40
N ASN A 260 -11.35 0.86 13.40
CA ASN A 260 -10.85 1.51 14.61
C ASN A 260 -11.94 1.75 15.66
N TRP A 261 -13.22 1.68 15.26
CA TRP A 261 -14.32 1.71 16.20
C TRP A 261 -14.42 0.48 17.11
N SER A 262 -13.75 -0.62 16.78
CA SER A 262 -13.69 -1.84 17.60
C SER A 262 -12.64 -1.76 18.70
N ARG A 263 -11.94 -0.62 18.84
CA ARG A 263 -11.01 -0.35 19.94
C ARG A 263 -11.77 -0.07 21.23
N ASP A 264 -11.03 0.01 22.33
CA ASP A 264 -11.58 0.38 23.63
C ASP A 264 -12.39 1.69 23.54
N PRO A 265 -13.62 1.75 24.08
CA PRO A 265 -14.47 2.93 23.99
C PRO A 265 -13.83 4.21 24.54
N SER A 266 -13.00 4.10 25.58
CA SER A 266 -12.28 5.27 26.14
C SER A 266 -11.19 5.76 25.20
N GLU A 267 -10.49 4.86 24.49
CA GLU A 267 -9.53 5.22 23.45
C GLU A 267 -10.24 5.92 22.28
N VAL A 268 -11.36 5.37 21.81
CA VAL A 268 -12.16 5.97 20.75
C VAL A 268 -12.66 7.37 21.15
N ALA A 269 -13.18 7.53 22.36
CA ALA A 269 -13.62 8.83 22.87
C ALA A 269 -12.47 9.84 22.93
N SER A 270 -11.28 9.42 23.37
CA SER A 270 -10.07 10.26 23.37
C SER A 270 -9.67 10.68 21.96
N LEU A 271 -9.68 9.77 21.00
CA LEU A 271 -9.36 10.06 19.59
C LEU A 271 -10.35 11.07 18.98
N MET A 272 -11.64 10.92 19.24
CA MET A 272 -12.66 11.86 18.78
C MET A 272 -12.48 13.26 19.41
N ALA A 273 -12.12 13.33 20.69
CA ALA A 273 -11.84 14.58 21.37
C ALA A 273 -10.57 15.28 20.82
N ILE A 274 -9.49 14.53 20.57
CA ILE A 274 -8.28 15.04 19.93
C ILE A 274 -8.61 15.58 18.54
N PHE A 275 -9.36 14.80 17.74
CA PHE A 275 -9.76 15.19 16.40
C PHE A 275 -10.61 16.46 16.41
N ALA A 276 -11.59 16.57 17.32
CA ALA A 276 -12.44 17.75 17.44
C ALA A 276 -11.62 19.03 17.71
N LYS A 277 -10.65 18.99 18.62
CA LYS A 277 -9.78 20.13 18.90
C LYS A 277 -8.86 20.42 17.72
N TYR A 278 -8.33 19.38 17.07
CA TYR A 278 -7.44 19.56 15.94
C TYR A 278 -8.14 20.08 14.68
N CYS A 279 -9.45 19.88 14.51
CA CYS A 279 -10.22 20.52 13.43
C CYS A 279 -10.05 22.05 13.43
N ASP A 280 -10.08 22.69 14.61
CA ASP A 280 -9.98 24.14 14.70
C ASP A 280 -8.54 24.62 14.39
N GLU A 281 -7.52 23.92 14.87
CA GLU A 281 -6.10 24.20 14.57
C GLU A 281 -5.81 24.00 13.07
N LEU A 282 -6.22 22.86 12.50
CA LEU A 282 -6.01 22.53 11.10
C LEU A 282 -6.75 23.49 10.16
N ARG A 283 -7.96 23.93 10.54
CA ARG A 283 -8.74 24.93 9.79
C ARG A 283 -7.98 26.25 9.66
N VAL A 284 -7.39 26.76 10.75
CA VAL A 284 -6.63 28.02 10.74
C VAL A 284 -5.42 27.90 9.83
N GLU A 285 -4.63 26.83 9.99
CA GLU A 285 -3.45 26.59 9.14
C GLU A 285 -3.83 26.39 7.67
N ALA A 286 -4.97 25.74 7.40
CA ALA A 286 -5.45 25.54 6.04
C ALA A 286 -5.84 26.84 5.35
N LEU A 287 -6.56 27.72 6.04
CA LEU A 287 -6.92 29.04 5.50
C LEU A 287 -5.67 29.90 5.24
N GLU A 288 -4.71 29.91 6.17
CA GLU A 288 -3.46 30.65 6.01
C GLU A 288 -2.63 30.16 4.80
N ARG A 289 -2.71 28.87 4.49
CA ARG A 289 -1.89 28.21 3.46
C ARG A 289 -2.64 27.85 2.19
N ASN A 290 -3.86 28.37 2.02
CA ASN A 290 -4.71 28.08 0.86
C ASN A 290 -4.93 26.56 0.63
N ILE A 291 -5.17 25.79 1.70
CA ILE A 291 -5.47 24.36 1.65
C ILE A 291 -6.99 24.16 1.64
N ARG A 292 -7.51 23.42 0.67
CA ARG A 292 -8.90 22.96 0.64
C ARG A 292 -9.02 21.64 1.39
N ILE A 293 -9.83 21.59 2.45
CA ILE A 293 -10.04 20.36 3.21
C ILE A 293 -11.34 19.68 2.79
N ILE A 294 -11.27 18.36 2.58
CA ILE A 294 -12.41 17.49 2.31
C ILE A 294 -12.33 16.31 3.28
N VAL A 295 -13.44 15.96 3.93
CA VAL A 295 -13.50 14.79 4.82
C VAL A 295 -14.22 13.65 4.12
N LEU A 296 -13.54 12.52 3.97
CA LEU A 296 -14.07 11.31 3.33
C LEU A 296 -14.49 10.34 4.43
N SER A 297 -15.77 9.95 4.43
CA SER A 297 -16.33 9.05 5.45
C SER A 297 -17.30 8.09 4.81
N THR A 298 -17.04 6.79 4.98
CA THR A 298 -17.95 5.73 4.51
C THR A 298 -19.04 5.43 5.54
N ASP A 299 -18.76 5.66 6.82
CA ASP A 299 -19.76 5.61 7.89
C ASP A 299 -19.68 6.86 8.77
N SER A 300 -20.44 7.87 8.39
CA SER A 300 -20.53 9.11 9.18
C SER A 300 -21.47 8.97 10.38
N THR A 301 -22.29 7.92 10.49
CA THR A 301 -23.33 7.82 11.51
C THR A 301 -22.75 7.76 12.92
N ARG A 302 -21.60 7.07 13.05
CA ARG A 302 -20.89 6.85 14.31
C ARG A 302 -20.08 8.04 14.82
N ILE A 303 -19.84 9.05 13.96
CA ILE A 303 -19.08 10.23 14.35
C ILE A 303 -19.94 11.11 15.29
N PRO A 304 -19.42 11.49 16.48
CA PRO A 304 -20.17 12.32 17.44
C PRO A 304 -20.59 13.67 16.87
N LYS A 305 -21.73 14.21 17.34
CA LYS A 305 -22.30 15.48 16.84
C LYS A 305 -21.32 16.66 16.94
N HIS A 306 -20.60 16.79 18.05
CA HIS A 306 -19.64 17.88 18.24
C HIS A 306 -18.47 17.79 17.24
N VAL A 307 -18.00 16.58 16.92
CA VAL A 307 -16.97 16.34 15.90
C VAL A 307 -17.49 16.72 14.51
N LYS A 308 -18.72 16.30 14.17
CA LYS A 308 -19.38 16.65 12.90
C LYS A 308 -19.51 18.15 12.70
N GLN A 309 -19.81 18.89 13.76
CA GLN A 309 -19.89 20.36 13.70
C GLN A 309 -18.52 20.98 13.40
N GLY A 310 -17.46 20.50 14.04
CA GLY A 310 -16.08 20.94 13.75
C GLY A 310 -15.66 20.64 12.30
N ILE A 311 -15.95 19.42 11.83
CA ILE A 311 -15.72 19.02 10.43
C ILE A 311 -16.45 19.95 9.46
N LYS A 312 -17.74 20.19 9.69
CA LYS A 312 -18.56 21.03 8.82
C LYS A 312 -17.96 22.43 8.70
N ARG A 313 -17.60 23.07 9.81
CA ARG A 313 -16.96 24.40 9.80
C ARG A 313 -15.65 24.38 9.00
N MET A 314 -14.78 23.42 9.27
CA MET A 314 -13.49 23.29 8.59
C MET A 314 -13.64 23.11 7.08
N VAL A 315 -14.53 22.23 6.62
CA VAL A 315 -14.78 21.98 5.20
C VAL A 315 -15.42 23.19 4.52
N ASP A 316 -16.44 23.79 5.14
CA ASP A 316 -17.16 24.93 4.55
C ASP A 316 -16.26 26.16 4.41
N GLU A 317 -15.44 26.46 5.42
CA GLU A 317 -14.57 27.63 5.41
C GLU A 317 -13.41 27.47 4.41
N THR A 318 -12.87 26.25 4.25
CA THR A 318 -11.74 25.99 3.33
C THR A 318 -12.17 25.68 1.89
N ARG A 319 -13.49 25.62 1.59
CA ARG A 319 -14.00 25.23 0.27
C ARG A 319 -13.51 26.07 -0.91
N HIS A 320 -13.17 27.32 -0.65
CA HIS A 320 -12.76 28.31 -1.64
C HIS A 320 -11.25 28.29 -1.90
N CYS A 321 -10.49 27.54 -1.10
CA CYS A 321 -9.07 27.41 -1.27
C CYS A 321 -8.74 26.61 -2.55
N THR A 322 -7.66 27.00 -3.21
CA THR A 322 -7.26 26.51 -4.54
C THR A 322 -5.85 25.92 -4.60
N GLY A 323 -5.14 25.89 -3.47
CA GLY A 323 -3.82 25.28 -3.34
C GLY A 323 -3.92 23.77 -3.16
N LEU A 324 -3.26 23.24 -2.12
CA LEU A 324 -3.30 21.81 -1.80
C LEU A 324 -4.74 21.37 -1.47
N THR A 325 -5.20 20.27 -2.06
CA THR A 325 -6.41 19.58 -1.59
C THR A 325 -6.04 18.51 -0.57
N MET A 326 -6.56 18.62 0.65
CA MET A 326 -6.35 17.65 1.72
C MET A 326 -7.61 16.82 1.96
N ASN A 327 -7.56 15.55 1.56
CA ASN A 327 -8.59 14.57 1.88
C ASN A 327 -8.28 13.91 3.24
N ILE A 328 -9.21 14.00 4.19
CA ILE A 328 -9.08 13.37 5.52
C ILE A 328 -10.05 12.20 5.60
N CYS A 329 -9.53 10.97 5.60
CA CYS A 329 -10.32 9.76 5.73
C CYS A 329 -10.64 9.49 7.21
N LEU A 330 -11.89 9.73 7.61
CA LEU A 330 -12.40 9.58 8.98
C LEU A 330 -13.63 8.67 9.00
N SER A 331 -13.58 7.62 9.83
CA SER A 331 -14.57 6.54 9.77
C SER A 331 -14.70 6.01 8.34
N TYR A 332 -13.55 5.76 7.73
CA TYR A 332 -13.41 5.39 6.33
C TYR A 332 -12.89 3.95 6.20
N GLY A 333 -13.50 3.19 5.30
CA GLY A 333 -13.01 1.90 4.86
C GLY A 333 -13.41 1.64 3.41
N SER A 334 -12.45 1.38 2.54
CA SER A 334 -12.66 1.34 1.10
C SER A 334 -13.62 0.23 0.65
N ARG A 335 -13.69 -0.90 1.36
CA ARG A 335 -14.75 -1.90 1.12
C ARG A 335 -16.16 -1.31 1.27
N GLY A 336 -16.37 -0.46 2.28
CA GLY A 336 -17.65 0.22 2.47
C GLY A 336 -17.91 1.25 1.37
N GLU A 337 -16.87 1.96 0.94
CA GLU A 337 -16.95 2.89 -0.20
C GLU A 337 -17.40 2.20 -1.48
N ILE A 338 -16.78 1.07 -1.83
CA ILE A 338 -17.12 0.26 -3.00
C ILE A 338 -18.58 -0.19 -2.92
N VAL A 339 -19.03 -0.68 -1.76
CA VAL A 339 -20.43 -1.09 -1.56
C VAL A 339 -21.40 0.08 -1.77
N GLU A 340 -21.10 1.27 -1.25
CA GLU A 340 -21.97 2.43 -1.44
C GLU A 340 -21.96 2.95 -2.89
N ALA A 341 -20.83 2.89 -3.59
CA ALA A 341 -20.75 3.18 -5.01
C ALA A 341 -21.61 2.22 -5.83
N THR A 342 -21.50 0.90 -5.60
CA THR A 342 -22.34 -0.12 -6.24
C THR A 342 -23.83 0.12 -5.97
N LYS A 343 -24.21 0.41 -4.72
CA LYS A 343 -25.61 0.74 -4.39
C LYS A 343 -26.08 2.01 -5.09
N SER A 344 -25.23 3.02 -5.23
CA SER A 344 -25.57 4.24 -5.97
C SER A 344 -25.86 3.94 -7.44
N ILE A 345 -25.01 3.15 -8.09
CA ILE A 345 -25.18 2.74 -9.49
C ILE A 345 -26.48 1.94 -9.64
N ALA A 346 -26.71 0.94 -8.78
CA ALA A 346 -27.91 0.12 -8.82
C ALA A 346 -29.22 0.94 -8.70
N ARG A 347 -29.24 1.97 -7.84
CA ARG A 347 -30.40 2.89 -7.73
C ARG A 347 -30.63 3.70 -9.01
N ASP A 348 -29.57 4.08 -9.72
CA ASP A 348 -29.69 4.84 -10.96
C ASP A 348 -30.15 3.95 -12.14
N ILE A 349 -29.79 2.66 -12.13
CA ILE A 349 -30.37 1.66 -13.04
C ILE A 349 -31.86 1.45 -12.75
N GLU A 350 -32.25 1.30 -11.48
CA GLU A 350 -33.65 1.14 -11.07
C GLU A 350 -34.52 2.34 -11.51
N LYS A 351 -33.96 3.55 -11.43
CA LYS A 351 -34.59 4.79 -11.92
C LYS A 351 -34.52 4.96 -13.44
N ARG A 352 -33.89 4.03 -14.16
CA ARG A 352 -33.65 4.08 -15.61
C ARG A 352 -32.90 5.34 -16.08
N THR A 353 -32.01 5.86 -15.23
CA THR A 353 -31.18 7.03 -15.57
C THR A 353 -29.85 6.63 -16.23
N ILE A 354 -29.43 5.37 -16.05
CA ILE A 354 -28.26 4.76 -16.71
C ILE A 354 -28.61 3.32 -17.10
N ASP A 355 -27.87 2.76 -18.06
CA ASP A 355 -28.00 1.37 -18.49
C ASP A 355 -26.90 0.49 -17.87
N VAL A 356 -27.15 -0.81 -17.69
CA VAL A 356 -26.16 -1.72 -17.11
C VAL A 356 -24.90 -1.85 -17.98
N ASP A 357 -25.05 -1.78 -19.31
CA ASP A 357 -23.93 -1.88 -20.25
C ASP A 357 -23.10 -0.58 -20.29
N SER A 358 -23.59 0.50 -19.69
CA SER A 358 -22.85 1.75 -19.52
C SER A 358 -21.92 1.75 -18.31
N ILE A 359 -21.88 0.67 -17.51
CA ILE A 359 -21.01 0.58 -16.34
C ILE A 359 -19.59 0.23 -16.77
N ASP A 360 -18.69 1.19 -16.60
CA ASP A 360 -17.26 1.04 -16.78
C ASP A 360 -16.46 1.56 -15.56
N GLU A 361 -15.12 1.53 -15.65
CA GLU A 361 -14.24 2.01 -14.59
C GLU A 361 -14.40 3.52 -14.33
N GLU A 362 -14.70 4.31 -15.36
CA GLU A 362 -14.87 5.77 -15.24
C GLU A 362 -16.16 6.10 -14.48
N LEU A 363 -17.28 5.45 -14.86
CA LEU A 363 -18.54 5.58 -14.14
C LEU A 363 -18.39 5.11 -12.69
N PHE A 364 -17.67 4.01 -12.45
CA PHE A 364 -17.45 3.52 -11.09
C PHE A 364 -16.63 4.51 -10.26
N GLN A 365 -15.53 5.04 -10.81
CA GLN A 365 -14.70 6.08 -10.18
C GLN A 365 -15.52 7.33 -9.86
N SER A 366 -16.47 7.70 -10.72
CA SER A 366 -17.36 8.85 -10.52
C SER A 366 -18.26 8.72 -9.29
N ARG A 367 -18.42 7.50 -8.75
CA ARG A 367 -19.26 7.20 -7.58
C ARG A 367 -18.47 7.00 -6.29
N LEU A 368 -17.15 7.01 -6.36
CA LEU A 368 -16.29 6.96 -5.18
C LEU A 368 -16.19 8.34 -4.50
N LEU A 369 -15.82 8.35 -3.22
CA LEU A 369 -15.67 9.58 -2.45
C LEU A 369 -14.47 10.42 -2.94
N THR A 370 -13.57 9.81 -3.71
CA THR A 370 -12.35 10.43 -4.28
C THR A 370 -12.51 10.90 -5.72
N CYS A 371 -13.73 10.94 -6.25
CA CYS A 371 -13.98 11.27 -7.67
C CYS A 371 -13.37 12.62 -8.10
N HIS A 372 -13.17 13.57 -7.17
CA HIS A 372 -12.56 14.88 -7.43
C HIS A 372 -11.02 14.89 -7.43
N SER A 373 -10.35 13.87 -6.88
CA SER A 373 -8.89 13.88 -6.68
C SER A 373 -8.12 12.89 -7.56
N GLY A 374 -8.80 11.91 -8.16
CA GLY A 374 -8.12 10.83 -8.88
C GLY A 374 -7.36 9.88 -7.96
N ASP A 375 -6.44 9.11 -8.55
CA ASP A 375 -5.68 8.07 -7.88
C ASP A 375 -4.35 8.59 -7.31
N PRO A 376 -3.92 8.10 -6.13
CA PRO A 376 -2.61 8.43 -5.59
C PRO A 376 -1.48 7.95 -6.49
N ASP A 377 -0.51 8.81 -6.76
CA ASP A 377 0.77 8.41 -7.35
C ASP A 377 1.61 7.60 -6.35
N VAL A 378 1.57 8.04 -5.09
CA VAL A 378 2.40 7.53 -4.00
C VAL A 378 1.55 7.21 -2.77
N LEU A 379 1.77 6.05 -2.18
CA LEU A 379 1.30 5.69 -0.83
C LEU A 379 2.50 5.61 0.10
N ILE A 380 2.45 6.37 1.20
CA ILE A 380 3.40 6.26 2.30
C ILE A 380 2.71 5.57 3.48
N ARG A 381 3.35 4.56 4.06
CA ARG A 381 2.95 4.01 5.35
C ARG A 381 4.11 4.00 6.31
N THR A 382 3.84 4.38 7.56
CA THR A 382 4.83 4.47 8.63
C THR A 382 4.82 3.25 9.55
N SER A 383 5.73 3.25 10.52
CA SER A 383 5.93 2.24 11.58
C SER A 383 6.35 0.84 11.14
N GLY A 384 6.88 0.67 9.93
CA GLY A 384 7.43 -0.59 9.41
C GLY A 384 6.38 -1.62 8.99
N GLU A 385 5.10 -1.26 9.00
CA GLU A 385 4.01 -2.19 8.71
C GLU A 385 3.76 -2.28 7.19
N VAL A 386 3.86 -3.47 6.60
CA VAL A 386 3.71 -3.68 5.14
C VAL A 386 2.30 -4.20 4.81
N ARG A 387 1.32 -3.30 4.79
CA ARG A 387 -0.07 -3.57 4.36
C ARG A 387 -0.82 -2.26 4.09
N ILE A 388 -1.99 -2.33 3.45
CA ILE A 388 -2.82 -1.15 3.15
C ILE A 388 -3.99 -0.93 4.13
N SER A 389 -4.42 -1.99 4.84
CA SER A 389 -5.43 -1.89 5.91
C SER A 389 -6.78 -1.27 5.49
N ASN A 390 -7.37 -1.72 4.37
CA ASN A 390 -8.67 -1.23 3.87
C ASN A 390 -8.69 0.25 3.47
N PHE A 391 -7.51 0.83 3.19
CA PHE A 391 -7.36 2.19 2.70
C PHE A 391 -7.34 2.21 1.17
N LEU A 392 -8.18 3.02 0.53
CA LEU A 392 -8.16 3.34 -0.91
C LEU A 392 -7.97 2.14 -1.85
N LEU A 393 -8.66 1.02 -1.62
CA LEU A 393 -8.41 -0.25 -2.33
C LEU A 393 -8.56 -0.13 -3.85
N TRP A 394 -9.55 0.64 -4.32
CA TRP A 394 -9.75 0.88 -5.74
C TRP A 394 -8.65 1.79 -6.31
N GLN A 395 -8.43 2.93 -5.62
CA GLN A 395 -7.55 4.00 -6.07
C GLN A 395 -6.06 3.60 -6.03
N LEU A 396 -5.69 2.59 -5.24
CA LEU A 396 -4.30 2.14 -5.08
C LEU A 396 -3.81 1.17 -6.16
N ALA A 397 -4.62 0.87 -7.19
CA ALA A 397 -4.34 -0.18 -8.17
C ALA A 397 -2.95 -0.05 -8.85
N TYR A 398 -2.51 1.18 -9.13
CA TYR A 398 -1.22 1.48 -9.78
C TYR A 398 -0.31 2.39 -8.94
N THR A 399 -0.63 2.59 -7.67
CA THR A 399 0.13 3.47 -6.76
C THR A 399 1.47 2.87 -6.36
N GLU A 400 2.53 3.69 -6.33
CA GLU A 400 3.83 3.29 -5.78
C GLU A 400 3.81 3.35 -4.25
N MET A 401 4.18 2.25 -3.60
CA MET A 401 4.08 2.12 -2.14
C MET A 401 5.45 2.22 -1.46
N PHE A 402 5.55 3.09 -0.47
CA PHE A 402 6.74 3.33 0.35
C PHE A 402 6.43 3.05 1.81
N PHE A 403 7.17 2.11 2.40
CA PHE A 403 7.03 1.73 3.81
C PHE A 403 8.22 2.27 4.58
N LEU A 404 7.94 3.13 5.57
CA LEU A 404 8.93 3.75 6.44
C LEU A 404 8.89 3.07 7.81
N ASP A 405 10.06 2.70 8.33
CA ASP A 405 10.17 2.08 9.66
C ASP A 405 9.86 3.07 10.79
N LYS A 406 10.10 4.37 10.56
CA LYS A 406 9.85 5.43 11.54
C LYS A 406 8.36 5.48 11.91
N PRO A 407 7.98 5.63 13.20
CA PRO A 407 6.61 5.92 13.57
C PRO A 407 6.21 7.31 13.07
N TRP A 408 4.92 7.53 12.79
CA TRP A 408 4.42 8.78 12.21
C TRP A 408 4.95 10.06 12.87
N PRO A 409 4.90 10.24 14.20
CA PRO A 409 5.40 11.46 14.83
C PRO A 409 6.90 11.73 14.65
N ALA A 410 7.68 10.71 14.29
CA ALA A 410 9.12 10.80 14.05
C ALA A 410 9.49 10.99 12.58
N VAL A 411 8.52 11.04 11.66
CA VAL A 411 8.80 11.33 10.25
C VAL A 411 9.36 12.75 10.11
N GLU A 412 10.40 12.88 9.29
CA GLU A 412 11.09 14.13 9.00
C GLU A 412 10.88 14.52 7.54
N LYS A 413 11.16 15.79 7.22
CA LYS A 413 11.01 16.33 5.86
C LYS A 413 11.84 15.54 4.85
N GLU A 414 13.04 15.15 5.25
CA GLU A 414 13.99 14.39 4.46
C GLU A 414 13.44 13.02 4.04
N ASP A 415 12.53 12.43 4.82
CA ASP A 415 11.90 11.16 4.48
C ASP A 415 10.90 11.34 3.32
N LEU A 416 10.09 12.40 3.35
CA LEU A 416 9.21 12.75 2.21
C LEU A 416 10.05 13.05 0.96
N MET A 417 11.11 13.84 1.09
CA MET A 417 12.01 14.15 -0.02
C MET A 417 12.65 12.89 -0.62
N ARG A 418 13.02 11.91 0.23
CA ARG A 418 13.56 10.62 -0.24
C ARG A 418 12.51 9.84 -1.03
N VAL A 419 11.26 9.82 -0.57
CA VAL A 419 10.15 9.19 -1.29
C VAL A 419 9.94 9.86 -2.65
N ILE A 420 9.86 11.20 -2.70
CA ILE A 420 9.65 11.97 -3.93
C ILE A 420 10.79 11.73 -4.93
N ARG A 421 12.05 11.75 -4.46
CA ARG A 421 13.20 11.42 -5.33
C ARG A 421 13.14 10.00 -5.86
N SER A 422 12.77 9.03 -5.02
CA SER A 422 12.67 7.63 -5.42
C SER A 422 11.58 7.41 -6.48
N TYR A 423 10.44 8.07 -6.30
CA TYR A 423 9.37 8.13 -7.28
C TYR A 423 9.84 8.76 -8.61
N ALA A 424 10.50 9.93 -8.53
CA ALA A 424 10.94 10.69 -9.70
C ALA A 424 12.08 10.02 -10.51
N GLN A 425 12.93 9.22 -9.84
CA GLN A 425 13.98 8.44 -10.51
C GLN A 425 13.42 7.33 -11.40
N GLY A 426 12.16 6.96 -11.20
CA GLY A 426 11.45 6.03 -12.05
C GLY A 426 11.82 4.58 -11.79
N ARG A 427 10.88 3.82 -11.27
CA ARG A 427 10.66 2.47 -11.81
C ARG A 427 9.91 2.68 -13.13
N ILE A 428 10.32 2.02 -14.21
CA ILE A 428 9.59 2.09 -15.48
C ILE A 428 8.14 1.65 -15.20
N ARG A 429 7.20 2.61 -15.21
CA ARG A 429 5.77 2.34 -15.02
C ARG A 429 5.30 1.50 -16.20
N ARG A 430 5.18 0.20 -15.99
CA ARG A 430 4.75 -0.70 -17.08
C ARG A 430 3.26 -0.63 -17.33
N PHE A 431 2.38 -0.21 -16.40
CA PHE A 431 0.91 -0.18 -16.62
C PHE A 431 0.37 -1.43 -17.36
N GLY A 432 0.98 -2.61 -17.17
CA GLY A 432 0.65 -3.81 -17.94
C GLY A 432 0.89 -3.74 -19.47
N LYS A 433 1.62 -2.73 -19.98
CA LYS A 433 2.09 -2.58 -21.36
C LYS A 433 3.46 -3.21 -21.59
#